data_AF-A0A380W8P1-F1
#
_entry.id   AF-A0A380W8P1-F1
#
_cell.length_a   1.000
_cell.length_b   1.000
_cell.length_c   1.000
_cell.angle_alpha   90.00
_cell.angle_beta   90.00
_cell.angle_gamma   90.00
#
_symmetry.space_group_name_H-M   'P 1'
#
loop_
_entity.id
_entity.type
_entity.pdbx_description
1 polymer ?
#
loop_
_entity_poly.entity_id
_entity_poly.type
_entity_poly.pdbx_seq_one_letter_code
_entity_poly.pdbx_strand_id
1 'polypeptide(L)'
;MAEIKAFKQSPLPAPTRSDLVSRAYGDIHRLMTAARQAKAEGLVEMQDVLAQCDATLARRDELKRELEALARPSTRAEIATILAALLENYPMNKHRASAATTRIMAERIGAAQPSVGALEVGINKIIDNPDIEFFPVTGVVLQAIAEASRSLGMTGEYLDKVLPRLREELQVAIKTQMANEAAYARRRQLPDGQ
;
A
#
# COMPACT_ATOMS: atom_id res chain seq x y z
N MET A 1 13.52 -38.46 -34.84
CA MET A 1 14.01 -37.98 -33.52
C MET A 1 14.13 -36.48 -33.56
N ALA A 2 13.27 -35.77 -32.82
CA ALA A 2 13.55 -34.43 -32.28
C ALA A 2 12.54 -34.19 -31.15
N GLU A 3 13.01 -34.34 -29.92
CA GLU A 3 12.21 -34.16 -28.70
C GLU A 3 11.82 -32.69 -28.52
N ILE A 4 10.52 -32.44 -28.46
CA ILE A 4 9.96 -31.20 -27.92
C ILE A 4 10.16 -31.28 -26.40
N LYS A 5 11.26 -30.72 -25.90
CA LYS A 5 11.48 -30.57 -24.45
C LYS A 5 10.43 -29.62 -23.90
N ALA A 6 9.57 -30.17 -23.06
CA ALA A 6 8.61 -29.45 -22.24
C ALA A 6 9.28 -28.27 -21.53
N PHE A 7 8.81 -27.07 -21.83
CA PHE A 7 9.06 -25.87 -21.04
C PHE A 7 8.40 -26.12 -19.68
N LYS A 8 9.16 -26.70 -18.74
CA LYS A 8 8.73 -26.84 -17.36
C LYS A 8 8.36 -25.44 -16.87
N GLN A 9 7.13 -25.29 -16.38
CA GLN A 9 6.68 -24.14 -15.64
C GLN A 9 7.60 -24.00 -14.42
N SER A 10 8.65 -23.20 -14.57
CA SER A 10 9.44 -22.75 -13.42
C SER A 10 8.48 -22.03 -12.49
N PRO A 11 8.49 -22.33 -11.17
CA PRO A 11 7.70 -21.56 -10.22
C PRO A 11 8.08 -20.08 -10.39
N LEU A 12 7.06 -19.22 -10.40
CA LEU A 12 7.27 -17.78 -10.41
C LEU A 12 8.30 -17.43 -9.32
N PRO A 13 9.27 -16.53 -9.61
CA PRO A 13 10.25 -16.12 -8.61
C PRO A 13 9.50 -15.65 -7.36
N ALA A 14 10.04 -15.99 -6.19
CA ALA A 14 9.49 -15.51 -4.92
C ALA A 14 9.31 -13.99 -5.00
N PRO A 15 8.19 -13.44 -4.54
CA PRO A 15 7.95 -12.00 -4.58
C PRO A 15 9.14 -11.29 -3.95
N THR A 16 9.67 -10.30 -4.66
CA THR A 16 10.73 -9.45 -4.11
C THR A 16 10.17 -8.67 -2.93
N ARG A 17 11.04 -8.19 -2.04
CA ARG A 17 10.59 -7.42 -0.88
C ARG A 17 9.83 -6.13 -1.27
N SER A 18 10.23 -5.53 -2.40
CA SER A 18 9.51 -4.41 -3.04
C SER A 18 8.10 -4.81 -3.50
N ASP A 19 7.90 -6.07 -3.94
CA ASP A 19 6.58 -6.59 -4.32
C ASP A 19 5.67 -6.75 -3.10
N LEU A 20 6.21 -7.16 -1.95
CA LEU A 20 5.45 -7.29 -0.69
C LEU A 20 4.99 -5.93 -0.18
N VAL A 21 5.91 -4.95 -0.19
CA VAL A 21 5.59 -3.55 0.11
C VAL A 21 4.49 -3.06 -0.84
N SER A 22 4.66 -3.23 -2.14
CA SER A 22 3.70 -2.70 -3.12
C SER A 22 2.31 -3.35 -3.05
N ARG A 23 2.23 -4.65 -2.75
CA ARG A 23 0.97 -5.39 -2.70
C ARG A 23 0.17 -5.08 -1.45
N ALA A 24 0.71 -5.37 -0.26
CA ALA A 24 -0.04 -5.21 0.97
C ALA A 24 -0.37 -3.75 1.28
N TYR A 25 0.61 -2.85 1.09
CA TYR A 25 0.41 -1.42 1.30
C TYR A 25 -0.46 -0.80 0.22
N GLY A 26 -0.20 -1.12 -1.06
CA GLY A 26 -0.88 -0.49 -2.20
C GLY A 26 -2.33 -0.92 -2.36
N ASP A 27 -2.64 -2.20 -2.16
CA ASP A 27 -4.03 -2.71 -2.28
C ASP A 27 -4.92 -2.13 -1.20
N ILE A 28 -4.45 -2.11 0.05
CA ILE A 28 -5.19 -1.55 1.19
C ILE A 28 -5.40 -0.05 1.02
N HIS A 29 -4.38 0.70 0.59
CA HIS A 29 -4.49 2.14 0.40
C HIS A 29 -5.46 2.50 -0.75
N ARG A 30 -5.48 1.74 -1.84
CA ARG A 30 -6.45 1.92 -2.93
C ARG A 30 -7.88 1.68 -2.45
N LEU A 31 -8.09 0.62 -1.66
CA LEU A 31 -9.39 0.31 -1.10
C LEU A 31 -9.90 1.39 -0.14
N MET A 32 -9.00 1.95 0.69
CA MET A 32 -9.32 3.09 1.56
C MET A 32 -9.87 4.30 0.79
N THR A 33 -9.28 4.60 -0.36
CA THR A 33 -9.71 5.72 -1.21
C THR A 33 -11.02 5.39 -1.92
N ALA A 34 -11.12 4.22 -2.54
CA ALA A 34 -12.32 3.79 -3.27
C ALA A 34 -13.56 3.74 -2.37
N ALA A 35 -13.41 3.29 -1.12
CA ALA A 35 -14.50 3.22 -0.15
C ALA A 35 -15.12 4.58 0.20
N ARG A 36 -14.34 5.67 0.13
CA ARG A 36 -14.86 7.03 0.36
C ARG A 36 -15.69 7.53 -0.83
N GLN A 37 -15.32 7.12 -2.04
CA GLN A 37 -15.99 7.53 -3.28
C GLN A 37 -17.26 6.72 -3.55
N ALA A 38 -17.24 5.41 -3.32
CA ALA A 38 -18.35 4.52 -3.67
C ALA A 38 -19.69 4.87 -2.98
N LYS A 39 -19.67 5.41 -1.76
CA LYS A 39 -20.91 5.84 -1.08
C LYS A 39 -21.60 7.03 -1.77
N ALA A 40 -20.91 7.77 -2.62
CA ALA A 40 -21.45 8.91 -3.36
C ALA A 40 -21.86 8.56 -4.80
N GLU A 41 -21.31 7.49 -5.37
CA GLU A 41 -21.37 7.22 -6.83
C GLU A 41 -22.50 6.25 -7.23
N GLY A 42 -22.95 5.36 -6.35
CA GLY A 42 -24.13 4.53 -6.61
C GLY A 42 -24.00 3.07 -6.20
N LEU A 43 -25.00 2.27 -6.58
CA LEU A 43 -25.14 0.87 -6.20
C LEU A 43 -24.03 -0.02 -6.78
N VAL A 44 -23.63 0.23 -8.03
CA VAL A 44 -22.61 -0.56 -8.74
C VAL A 44 -21.25 -0.40 -8.06
N GLU A 45 -20.88 0.85 -7.76
CA GLU A 45 -19.63 1.20 -7.13
C GLU A 45 -19.56 0.65 -5.69
N MET A 46 -20.69 0.68 -4.96
CA MET A 46 -20.78 0.03 -3.65
C MET A 46 -20.57 -1.49 -3.74
N GLN A 47 -21.13 -2.16 -4.75
CA GLN A 47 -20.95 -3.61 -4.97
C GLN A 47 -19.50 -3.95 -5.34
N ASP A 48 -18.86 -3.15 -6.19
CA ASP A 48 -17.47 -3.33 -6.58
C ASP A 48 -16.52 -3.17 -5.39
N VAL A 49 -16.71 -2.14 -4.57
CA VAL A 49 -15.92 -1.96 -3.35
C VAL A 49 -16.18 -3.07 -2.35
N LEU A 50 -17.42 -3.56 -2.22
CA LEU A 50 -17.72 -4.71 -1.36
C LEU A 50 -16.96 -5.96 -1.82
N ALA A 51 -16.93 -6.24 -3.13
CA ALA A 51 -16.18 -7.36 -3.69
C ALA A 51 -14.67 -7.24 -3.42
N GLN A 52 -14.12 -6.02 -3.53
CA GLN A 52 -12.73 -5.76 -3.17
C GLN A 52 -12.48 -5.97 -1.67
N CYS A 53 -13.40 -5.54 -0.80
CA CYS A 53 -13.30 -5.78 0.64
C CYS A 53 -13.27 -7.29 0.94
N ASP A 54 -14.15 -8.08 0.31
CA ASP A 54 -14.18 -9.54 0.46
C ASP A 54 -12.88 -10.19 -0.01
N ALA A 55 -12.35 -9.77 -1.16
CA ALA A 55 -11.08 -10.29 -1.68
C ALA A 55 -9.88 -9.95 -0.76
N THR A 56 -9.82 -8.74 -0.22
CA THR A 56 -8.77 -8.33 0.72
C THR A 56 -8.91 -9.06 2.06
N LEU A 57 -10.13 -9.24 2.57
CA LEU A 57 -10.36 -9.98 3.82
C LEU A 57 -10.02 -11.47 3.69
N ALA A 58 -10.25 -12.09 2.52
CA ALA A 58 -9.85 -13.47 2.25
C ALA A 58 -8.32 -13.66 2.34
N ARG A 59 -7.55 -12.60 2.07
CA ARG A 59 -6.08 -12.58 2.14
C ARG A 59 -5.55 -11.96 3.43
N ARG A 60 -6.41 -11.67 4.41
CA ARG A 60 -6.04 -10.92 5.63
C ARG A 60 -4.83 -11.52 6.36
N ASP A 61 -4.82 -12.83 6.59
CA ASP A 61 -3.75 -13.46 7.36
C ASP A 61 -2.41 -13.47 6.60
N GLU A 62 -2.46 -13.59 5.27
CA GLU A 62 -1.28 -13.42 4.40
C GLU A 62 -0.73 -11.99 4.53
N LEU A 63 -1.60 -11.00 4.30
CA LEU A 63 -1.25 -9.57 4.37
C LEU A 63 -0.71 -9.17 5.76
N LYS A 64 -1.24 -9.75 6.84
CA LYS A 64 -0.71 -9.56 8.19
C LYS A 64 0.71 -10.04 8.35
N ARG A 65 1.00 -11.27 7.91
CA ARG A 65 2.36 -11.82 7.98
C ARG A 65 3.33 -10.98 7.18
N GLU A 66 2.91 -10.47 6.02
CA GLU A 66 3.71 -9.54 5.23
C GLU A 66 3.97 -8.24 5.98
N LEU A 67 2.95 -7.62 6.60
CA LEU A 67 3.10 -6.42 7.41
C LEU A 67 4.01 -6.64 8.63
N GLU A 68 3.91 -7.79 9.31
CA GLU A 68 4.79 -8.18 10.40
C GLU A 68 6.25 -8.33 9.95
N ALA A 69 6.47 -8.94 8.77
CA ALA A 69 7.79 -9.05 8.18
C ALA A 69 8.38 -7.68 7.82
N LEU A 70 7.53 -6.71 7.46
CA LEU A 70 7.91 -5.32 7.20
C LEU A 70 8.13 -4.50 8.47
N ALA A 71 7.54 -4.90 9.60
CA ALA A 71 7.62 -4.19 10.87
C ALA A 71 8.93 -4.42 11.64
N ARG A 72 9.70 -5.47 11.31
CA ARG A 72 10.96 -5.72 12.00
C ARG A 72 11.96 -4.57 11.81
N PRO A 73 12.88 -4.35 12.77
CA PRO A 73 13.96 -3.37 12.62
C PRO A 73 14.84 -3.67 11.40
N SER A 74 15.25 -2.59 10.73
CA SER A 74 16.21 -2.65 9.62
C SER A 74 17.61 -3.00 10.14
N THR A 75 18.32 -3.84 9.39
CA THR A 75 19.73 -4.10 9.66
C THR A 75 20.62 -3.00 9.08
N ARG A 76 21.88 -2.92 9.54
CA ARG A 76 22.87 -1.98 8.99
C ARG A 76 23.11 -2.20 7.49
N ALA A 77 23.13 -3.45 7.05
CA ALA A 77 23.29 -3.80 5.63
C ALA A 77 22.12 -3.28 4.79
N GLU A 78 20.88 -3.40 5.29
CA GLU A 78 19.69 -2.90 4.60
C GLU A 78 19.66 -1.38 4.50
N ILE A 79 20.05 -0.69 5.58
CA ILE A 79 20.23 0.77 5.58
C ILE A 79 21.29 1.19 4.55
N ALA A 80 22.42 0.47 4.48
CA ALA A 80 23.46 0.77 3.51
C ALA A 80 22.98 0.56 2.07
N THR A 81 22.29 -0.56 1.79
CA THR A 81 21.74 -0.87 0.46
C THR A 81 20.75 0.19 -0.01
N ILE A 82 19.80 0.58 0.84
CA ILE A 82 18.78 1.56 0.44
C ILE A 82 19.39 2.96 0.23
N LEU A 83 20.40 3.33 1.03
CA LEU A 83 21.09 4.60 0.88
C LEU A 83 21.96 4.64 -0.37
N ALA A 84 22.52 3.50 -0.79
CA ALA A 84 23.19 3.38 -2.07
C ALA A 84 22.19 3.61 -3.22
N ALA A 85 21.02 2.99 -3.18
CA ALA A 85 19.95 3.21 -4.16
C ALA A 85 19.51 4.69 -4.21
N LEU A 86 19.36 5.33 -3.06
CA LEU A 86 19.10 6.76 -3.00
C LEU A 86 20.22 7.56 -3.70
N LEU A 87 21.49 7.31 -3.39
CA LEU A 87 22.61 8.02 -4.02
C LEU A 87 22.67 7.84 -5.54
N GLU A 88 22.38 6.64 -6.04
CA GLU A 88 22.38 6.32 -7.47
C GLU A 88 21.33 7.11 -8.26
N ASN A 89 20.20 7.44 -7.64
CA ASN A 89 19.13 8.25 -8.24
C ASN A 89 19.46 9.76 -8.29
N TYR A 90 20.53 10.21 -7.63
CA TYR A 90 20.97 11.62 -7.64
C TYR A 90 22.44 11.76 -8.09
N PRO A 91 22.79 11.33 -9.32
CA PRO A 91 24.18 11.22 -9.77
C PRO A 91 24.91 12.58 -9.90
N MET A 92 24.17 13.68 -10.10
CA MET A 92 24.72 15.04 -10.13
C MET A 92 25.26 15.50 -8.76
N ASN A 93 24.93 14.80 -7.66
CA ASN A 93 25.41 15.12 -6.31
C ASN A 93 26.76 14.49 -5.93
N LYS A 94 27.47 13.86 -6.87
CA LYS A 94 28.85 13.36 -6.64
C LYS A 94 29.82 14.42 -6.07
N HIS A 95 29.51 15.71 -6.22
CA HIS A 95 30.27 16.81 -5.65
C HIS A 95 29.70 17.40 -4.33
N ARG A 96 28.48 17.04 -3.91
CA ARG A 96 27.80 17.62 -2.73
C ARG A 96 27.48 16.62 -1.61
N ALA A 97 27.18 15.36 -1.93
CA ALA A 97 27.06 14.31 -0.93
C ALA A 97 28.45 13.79 -0.57
N SER A 98 29.15 14.51 0.31
CA SER A 98 30.44 14.03 0.84
C SER A 98 30.25 12.67 1.53
N ALA A 99 31.30 11.84 1.54
CA ALA A 99 31.28 10.58 2.30
C ALA A 99 30.90 10.80 3.78
N ALA A 100 31.26 11.95 4.34
CA ALA A 100 30.86 12.34 5.69
C ALA A 100 29.34 12.59 5.81
N THR A 101 28.71 13.23 4.81
CA THR A 101 27.26 13.48 4.78
C THR A 101 26.48 12.15 4.74
N THR A 102 26.88 11.23 3.86
CA THR A 102 26.25 9.90 3.75
C THR A 102 26.43 9.10 5.03
N ARG A 103 27.61 9.16 5.65
CA ARG A 103 27.86 8.51 6.95
C ARG A 103 26.96 9.06 8.05
N ILE A 104 26.88 10.40 8.18
CA ILE A 104 26.01 11.05 9.17
C ILE A 104 24.55 10.66 8.93
N MET A 105 24.10 10.64 7.68
CA MET A 105 22.76 10.20 7.34
C MET A 105 22.50 8.75 7.76
N ALA A 106 23.42 7.83 7.45
CA ALA A 106 23.33 6.43 7.85
C ALA A 106 23.31 6.25 9.39
N GLU A 107 24.16 6.99 10.11
CA GLU A 107 24.18 6.98 11.58
C GLU A 107 22.85 7.48 12.17
N ARG A 108 22.28 8.56 11.63
CA ARG A 108 21.02 9.12 12.10
C ARG A 108 19.83 8.22 11.78
N ILE A 109 19.79 7.62 10.60
CA ILE A 109 18.79 6.62 10.23
C ILE A 109 18.93 5.39 11.13
N GLY A 110 20.15 4.89 11.33
CA GLY A 110 20.42 3.77 12.24
C GLY A 110 19.98 4.05 13.68
N ALA A 111 20.20 5.28 14.17
CA ALA A 111 19.74 5.70 15.50
C ALA A 111 18.21 5.77 15.62
N ALA A 112 17.50 6.07 14.52
CA ALA A 112 16.04 6.05 14.49
C ALA A 112 15.44 4.63 14.47
N GLN A 113 16.27 3.59 14.25
CA GLN A 113 15.85 2.18 14.16
C GLN A 113 14.57 1.94 13.34
N PRO A 114 14.51 2.39 12.06
CA PRO A 114 13.30 2.23 11.27
C PRO A 114 13.03 0.77 10.98
N SER A 115 11.75 0.43 10.81
CA SER A 115 11.39 -0.87 10.27
C SER A 115 11.84 -0.99 8.82
N VAL A 116 12.03 -2.22 8.34
CA VAL A 116 12.47 -2.46 6.95
C VAL A 116 11.47 -1.91 5.94
N GLY A 117 10.16 -2.05 6.21
CA GLY A 117 9.13 -1.49 5.35
C GLY A 117 9.12 0.04 5.36
N ALA A 118 9.33 0.67 6.52
CA ALA A 118 9.35 2.13 6.61
C ALA A 118 10.55 2.72 5.87
N LEU A 119 11.69 2.03 5.97
CA LEU A 119 12.90 2.38 5.25
C LEU A 119 12.69 2.32 3.74
N GLU A 120 12.16 1.21 3.21
CA GLU A 120 11.94 1.03 1.77
C GLU A 120 10.88 2.00 1.22
N VAL A 121 9.71 2.08 1.87
CA VAL A 121 8.62 2.99 1.44
C VAL A 121 9.06 4.44 1.52
N GLY A 122 9.75 4.84 2.60
CA GLY A 122 10.20 6.22 2.79
C GLY A 122 11.19 6.65 1.72
N ILE A 123 12.16 5.80 1.39
CA ILE A 123 13.17 6.11 0.36
C ILE A 123 12.57 6.09 -1.04
N ASN A 124 11.72 5.11 -1.37
CA ASN A 124 11.05 5.06 -2.67
C ASN A 124 10.18 6.30 -2.88
N LYS A 125 9.45 6.76 -1.86
CA LYS A 125 8.70 8.03 -1.93
C LYS A 125 9.57 9.24 -2.25
N ILE A 126 10.83 9.27 -1.81
CA ILE A 126 11.75 10.36 -2.15
C ILE A 126 12.23 10.22 -3.59
N ILE A 127 12.57 9.01 -4.03
CA ILE A 127 13.03 8.73 -5.39
C ILE A 127 11.94 9.04 -6.42
N ASP A 128 10.70 8.66 -6.11
CA ASP A 128 9.55 8.82 -7.00
C ASP A 128 8.96 10.24 -6.98
N ASN A 129 9.46 11.13 -6.10
CA ASN A 129 8.94 12.49 -5.98
C ASN A 129 9.59 13.42 -7.03
N PRO A 130 8.84 13.91 -8.03
CA PRO A 130 9.38 14.77 -9.07
C PRO A 130 9.80 16.16 -8.56
N ASP A 131 9.29 16.60 -7.40
CA ASP A 131 9.62 17.90 -6.80
C ASP A 131 10.99 17.89 -6.09
N ILE A 132 11.59 16.72 -5.89
CA ILE A 132 12.90 16.57 -5.25
C ILE A 132 13.97 16.47 -6.35
N GLU A 133 14.50 17.62 -6.76
CA GLU A 133 15.53 17.70 -7.81
C GLU A 133 16.95 17.44 -7.28
N PHE A 134 17.16 17.55 -5.97
CA PHE A 134 18.48 17.46 -5.33
C PHE A 134 18.52 16.33 -4.30
N PHE A 135 19.74 15.87 -3.99
CA PHE A 135 19.95 14.86 -2.97
C PHE A 135 19.36 15.33 -1.64
N PRO A 136 18.48 14.53 -1.01
CA PRO A 136 17.74 14.96 0.16
C PRO A 136 18.68 15.17 1.34
N VAL A 137 18.38 16.16 2.16
CA VAL A 137 19.03 16.31 3.47
C VAL A 137 18.54 15.23 4.43
N THR A 138 19.34 14.89 5.45
CA THR A 138 19.00 13.85 6.44
C THR A 138 17.62 14.04 7.07
N GLY A 139 17.19 15.28 7.29
CA GLY A 139 15.86 15.59 7.83
C GLY A 139 14.72 15.13 6.93
N VAL A 140 14.83 15.33 5.62
CA VAL A 140 13.82 14.88 4.63
C VAL A 140 13.74 13.36 4.62
N VAL A 141 14.90 12.68 4.67
CA VAL A 141 14.94 11.21 4.72
C VAL A 141 14.28 10.67 5.98
N LEU A 142 14.61 11.23 7.15
CA LEU A 142 14.01 10.81 8.42
C LEU A 142 12.50 11.09 8.46
N GLN A 143 12.05 12.21 7.88
CA GLN A 143 10.63 12.53 7.80
C GLN A 143 9.88 11.52 6.92
N ALA A 144 10.40 11.21 5.73
CA ALA A 144 9.77 10.26 4.82
C ALA A 144 9.67 8.86 5.44
N ILE A 145 10.72 8.43 6.16
CA ILE A 145 10.73 7.18 6.92
C ILE A 145 9.68 7.22 8.06
N ALA A 146 9.58 8.31 8.80
CA ALA A 146 8.61 8.45 9.88
C ALA A 146 7.15 8.46 9.36
N GLU A 147 6.91 9.09 8.22
CA GLU A 147 5.63 9.04 7.51
C GLU A 147 5.30 7.63 7.04
N ALA A 148 6.27 6.93 6.45
CA ALA A 148 6.12 5.54 6.06
C ALA A 148 5.80 4.62 7.25
N SER A 149 6.51 4.76 8.37
CA SER A 149 6.21 4.04 9.62
C SER A 149 4.76 4.27 10.08
N ARG A 150 4.30 5.53 10.08
CA ARG A 150 2.91 5.86 10.42
C ARG A 150 1.92 5.22 9.45
N SER A 151 2.18 5.28 8.15
CA SER A 151 1.30 4.68 7.15
C SER A 151 1.23 3.16 7.27
N LEU A 152 2.34 2.48 7.54
CA LEU A 152 2.35 1.02 7.77
C LEU A 152 1.55 0.65 9.02
N GLY A 153 1.69 1.41 10.12
CA GLY A 153 0.88 1.23 11.32
C GLY A 153 -0.63 1.39 11.05
N MET A 154 -1.01 2.45 10.31
CA MET A 154 -2.40 2.66 9.89
C MET A 154 -2.92 1.55 8.98
N THR A 155 -2.06 0.98 8.12
CA THR A 155 -2.42 -0.13 7.22
C THR A 155 -2.80 -1.38 8.02
N GLY A 156 -2.03 -1.72 9.06
CA GLY A 156 -2.35 -2.83 9.96
C GLY A 156 -3.67 -2.60 10.70
N GLU A 157 -3.88 -1.40 11.24
CA GLU A 157 -5.14 -1.06 11.91
C GLU A 157 -6.35 -1.09 10.97
N TYR A 158 -6.16 -0.60 9.74
CA TYR A 158 -7.21 -0.62 8.73
C TYR A 158 -7.65 -2.05 8.41
N LEU A 159 -6.69 -2.95 8.17
CA LEU A 159 -6.96 -4.36 7.88
C LEU A 159 -7.72 -5.06 9.02
N ASP A 160 -7.44 -4.68 10.26
CA ASP A 160 -8.00 -5.36 11.44
C ASP A 160 -9.34 -4.85 11.91
N LYS A 161 -9.55 -3.54 11.83
CA LYS A 161 -10.73 -2.91 12.43
C LYS A 161 -11.61 -2.24 11.39
N VAL A 162 -11.00 -1.51 10.48
CA VAL A 162 -11.74 -0.62 9.57
C VAL A 162 -12.33 -1.42 8.42
N LEU A 163 -11.58 -2.35 7.83
CA LEU A 163 -12.01 -3.13 6.68
C LEU A 163 -13.22 -4.04 6.97
N PRO A 164 -13.26 -4.82 8.07
CA PRO A 164 -14.45 -5.61 8.42
C PRO A 164 -15.68 -4.73 8.63
N ARG A 165 -15.52 -3.61 9.35
CA ARG A 165 -16.60 -2.65 9.58
C ARG A 165 -17.11 -2.03 8.28
N LEU A 166 -16.20 -1.59 7.41
CA LEU A 166 -16.55 -1.00 6.12
C LEU A 166 -17.35 -2.00 5.26
N ARG A 167 -16.90 -3.25 5.22
CA ARG A 167 -17.61 -4.33 4.52
C ARG A 167 -19.04 -4.48 5.04
N GLU A 168 -19.24 -4.52 6.36
CA GLU A 168 -20.57 -4.57 6.97
C GLU A 168 -21.43 -3.34 6.61
N GLU A 169 -20.86 -2.14 6.70
CA GLU A 169 -21.54 -0.89 6.33
C GLU A 169 -22.00 -0.90 4.86
N LEU A 170 -21.15 -1.37 3.94
CA LEU A 170 -21.47 -1.48 2.52
C LEU A 170 -22.56 -2.53 2.27
N GLN A 171 -22.51 -3.68 2.95
CA GLN A 171 -23.56 -4.70 2.85
C GLN A 171 -24.93 -4.17 3.29
N VAL A 172 -24.97 -3.39 4.37
CA VAL A 172 -26.22 -2.75 4.82
C VAL A 172 -26.68 -1.71 3.80
N ALA A 173 -25.79 -0.83 3.35
CA ALA A 173 -26.11 0.23 2.39
C ALA A 173 -26.68 -0.33 1.08
N ILE A 174 -26.05 -1.37 0.51
CA ILE A 174 -26.51 -2.06 -0.71
C ILE A 174 -27.92 -2.64 -0.49
N LYS A 175 -28.15 -3.36 0.62
CA LYS A 175 -29.47 -3.94 0.93
C LYS A 175 -30.55 -2.86 1.05
N THR A 176 -30.25 -1.76 1.73
CA THR A 176 -31.17 -0.62 1.88
C THR A 176 -31.48 0.02 0.53
N GLN A 177 -30.45 0.24 -0.30
CA GLN A 177 -30.63 0.84 -1.62
C GLN A 177 -31.48 -0.04 -2.54
N MET A 178 -31.20 -1.35 -2.59
CA MET A 178 -32.01 -2.31 -3.36
C MET A 178 -33.47 -2.36 -2.89
N ALA A 179 -33.71 -2.31 -1.57
CA ALA A 179 -35.05 -2.27 -1.01
C ALA A 179 -35.80 -0.98 -1.40
N ASN A 180 -35.12 0.16 -1.38
CA ASN A 180 -35.67 1.45 -1.79
C ASN A 180 -36.04 1.46 -3.28
N GLU A 181 -35.16 0.95 -4.13
CA GLU A 181 -35.41 0.83 -5.58
C GLU A 181 -36.59 -0.11 -5.87
N ALA A 182 -36.67 -1.25 -5.19
CA ALA A 182 -37.80 -2.17 -5.30
C ALA A 182 -39.12 -1.54 -4.83
N ALA A 183 -39.08 -0.78 -3.73
CA ALA A 183 -40.26 -0.07 -3.23
C ALA A 183 -40.71 1.04 -4.18
N TYR A 184 -39.76 1.79 -4.77
CA TYR A 184 -40.04 2.80 -5.78
C TYR A 184 -40.64 2.18 -7.04
N ALA A 185 -40.08 1.09 -7.54
CA ALA A 185 -40.62 0.37 -8.70
C ALA A 185 -42.05 -0.12 -8.47
N ARG A 186 -42.36 -0.66 -7.28
CA ARG A 186 -43.73 -1.07 -6.90
C ARG A 186 -44.69 0.12 -6.87
N ARG A 187 -44.28 1.28 -6.34
CA ARG A 187 -45.12 2.49 -6.31
C ARG A 187 -45.42 3.02 -7.71
N ARG A 188 -44.48 2.89 -8.64
CA ARG A 188 -44.63 3.32 -10.04
C ARG A 188 -45.47 2.37 -10.89
N GLN A 189 -45.66 1.12 -10.45
CA GLN A 189 -46.49 0.10 -11.11
C GLN A 189 -47.96 0.13 -10.65
N LEU A 190 -48.29 0.89 -9.60
CA LEU A 190 -49.69 1.14 -9.23
C LEU A 190 -50.29 2.10 -10.27
N PRO A 191 -51.39 1.73 -10.95
CA PRO A 191 -52.08 2.65 -11.85
C PRO A 191 -52.55 3.88 -11.06
N ASP A 192 -52.41 5.07 -11.65
CA ASP A 192 -53.06 6.28 -11.14
C ASP A 192 -54.58 6.03 -11.04
N GLY A 193 -55.08 5.79 -9.83
CA GLY A 193 -56.49 5.79 -9.50
C GLY A 193 -57.34 4.65 -10.09
N GLN A 194 -57.73 3.72 -9.22
CA GLN A 194 -59.11 3.21 -9.22
C GLN A 194 -59.77 3.65 -7.91
#